data_AF-A0A2B3TR96-F1
#
_entry.id   AF-A0A2B3TR96-F1
#
_cell.length_a   1.000
_cell.length_b   1.000
_cell.length_c   1.000
_cell.angle_alpha   90.00
_cell.angle_beta   90.00
_cell.angle_gamma   90.00
#
_symmetry.space_group_name_H-M   'P 1'
#
loop_
_entity.id
_entity.type
_entity.pdbx_description
1 polymer ?
#
loop_
_entity_poly.entity_id
_entity_poly.type
_entity_poly.pdbx_seq_one_letter_code
_entity_poly.pdbx_strand_id
1 'polypeptide(L)'
;MLKKMKRSIMKSLFKKELYDIHNGYQAQVNEYKKRIEVEAKLKLKDLEMQCKIPHRIFELYKNAEIIGIEKNKRNEELFVFKKRVGLNVYIKMCGESYWAINHMPRIYTRILGEGHSRGYCMFIDDVQNVDNNIGNSSIAMKYLIETAKEIGVPYIEGELSPFDRGHFDRLEHFYKKFGFKVSFNKERTAGTVKLELNNFKSNIYKEV
;
A
#
# COMPACT_ATOMS: atom_id res chain seq x y z
N MET A 1 25.90 -41.79 -48.03
CA MET A 1 27.22 -41.46 -48.62
C MET A 1 27.35 -39.96 -48.98
N LEU A 2 26.42 -39.41 -49.77
CA LEU A 2 26.45 -38.01 -50.25
C LEU A 2 26.60 -36.93 -49.17
N LYS A 3 25.89 -37.07 -48.04
CA LYS A 3 25.89 -36.09 -46.93
C LYS A 3 27.25 -35.97 -46.25
N LYS A 4 27.97 -37.10 -46.09
CA LYS A 4 29.35 -37.12 -45.56
C LYS A 4 30.32 -36.45 -46.53
N MET A 5 30.18 -36.74 -47.83
CA MET A 5 31.02 -36.14 -48.87
C MET A 5 30.84 -34.62 -48.96
N LYS A 6 29.59 -34.13 -49.00
CA LYS A 6 29.26 -32.69 -48.94
C LYS A 6 29.85 -32.01 -47.70
N ARG A 7 29.76 -32.66 -46.53
CA ARG A 7 30.32 -32.14 -45.27
C ARG A 7 31.85 -32.08 -45.30
N SER A 8 32.50 -33.05 -45.96
CA SER A 8 33.96 -33.09 -46.12
C SER A 8 34.46 -31.96 -47.03
N ILE A 9 33.80 -31.75 -48.17
CA ILE A 9 34.11 -30.66 -49.10
C ILE A 9 33.94 -29.30 -48.42
N MET A 10 32.82 -29.09 -47.72
CA MET A 10 32.56 -27.85 -46.96
C MET A 10 33.66 -27.55 -45.93
N LYS A 11 34.07 -28.56 -45.15
CA LYS A 11 35.12 -28.39 -44.15
C LYS A 11 36.51 -28.14 -44.74
N SER A 12 36.77 -28.62 -45.95
CA SER A 12 38.07 -28.49 -46.61
C SER A 12 38.20 -27.16 -47.34
N LEU A 13 37.17 -26.72 -48.08
CA LEU A 13 37.24 -25.55 -48.95
C LEU A 13 36.79 -24.26 -48.25
N PHE A 14 35.83 -24.35 -47.32
CA PHE A 14 35.18 -23.19 -46.69
C PHE A 14 35.42 -23.15 -45.17
N LYS A 15 36.60 -23.60 -44.73
CA LYS A 15 36.91 -23.74 -43.30
C LYS A 15 36.79 -22.40 -42.57
N LYS A 16 37.23 -21.30 -43.19
CA LYS A 16 37.22 -19.96 -42.61
C LYS A 16 35.80 -19.42 -42.51
N GLU A 17 35.04 -19.52 -43.59
CA GLU A 17 33.65 -19.08 -43.66
C GLU A 17 32.77 -19.84 -42.66
N LEU A 18 32.99 -21.16 -42.52
CA LEU A 18 32.31 -21.96 -41.50
C LEU A 18 32.66 -21.52 -40.07
N TYR A 19 33.92 -21.14 -39.83
CA TYR A 19 34.36 -20.62 -38.54
C TYR A 19 33.73 -19.26 -38.24
N ASP A 20 33.72 -18.35 -39.22
CA ASP A 20 33.13 -17.02 -39.08
C ASP A 20 31.60 -17.10 -38.86
N ILE A 21 30.90 -17.97 -39.60
CA ILE A 21 29.48 -18.26 -39.39
C ILE A 21 29.24 -18.81 -37.99
N HIS A 22 30.05 -19.78 -37.55
CA HIS A 22 29.93 -20.36 -36.21
C HIS A 22 30.12 -19.30 -35.12
N ASN A 23 31.15 -18.47 -35.23
CA ASN A 23 31.42 -17.41 -34.27
C ASN A 23 30.31 -16.35 -34.27
N GLY A 24 29.76 -16.00 -35.43
CA GLY A 24 28.60 -15.11 -35.54
C GLY A 24 27.39 -15.64 -34.77
N TYR A 25 27.05 -16.93 -34.96
CA TYR A 25 25.97 -17.56 -34.20
C TYR A 25 26.29 -17.67 -32.69
N GLN A 26 27.53 -18.00 -32.32
CA GLN A 26 27.93 -18.04 -30.91
C GLN A 26 27.83 -16.66 -30.25
N ALA A 27 28.24 -15.60 -30.95
CA ALA A 27 28.11 -14.23 -30.47
C ALA A 27 26.64 -13.86 -30.22
N GLN A 28 25.75 -14.17 -31.17
CA GLN A 28 24.30 -13.95 -31.00
C GLN A 28 23.74 -14.73 -29.81
N VAL A 29 24.07 -16.02 -29.69
CA VAL A 29 23.62 -16.86 -28.56
C VAL A 29 24.11 -16.28 -27.23
N ASN A 30 25.36 -15.83 -27.16
CA ASN A 30 25.92 -15.22 -25.95
C ASN A 30 25.23 -13.89 -25.61
N GLU A 31 24.89 -13.09 -26.63
CA GLU A 31 24.13 -11.86 -26.44
C GLU A 31 22.73 -12.16 -25.86
N TYR A 32 22.01 -13.12 -26.43
CA TYR A 32 20.71 -13.54 -25.92
C TYR A 32 20.79 -14.06 -24.49
N LYS A 33 21.78 -14.91 -24.18
CA LYS A 33 22.02 -15.39 -22.82
C LYS A 33 22.24 -14.23 -21.84
N LYS A 34 23.07 -13.25 -22.22
CA LYS A 34 23.34 -12.08 -21.39
C LYS A 34 22.09 -11.25 -21.14
N ARG A 35 21.26 -11.02 -22.16
CA ARG A 35 19.98 -10.29 -22.03
C ARG A 35 19.03 -11.02 -21.08
N ILE A 36 18.86 -12.33 -21.26
CA ILE A 36 18.01 -13.17 -20.40
C ILE A 36 18.52 -13.12 -18.95
N GLU A 37 19.83 -13.24 -18.75
CA GLU A 37 20.42 -13.21 -17.40
C GLU A 37 20.19 -11.86 -16.70
N VAL A 38 20.34 -10.74 -17.42
CA VAL A 38 20.08 -9.41 -16.90
C VAL A 38 18.60 -9.25 -16.53
N GLU A 39 17.69 -9.65 -17.41
CA GLU A 39 16.24 -9.57 -17.16
C GLU A 39 15.82 -10.43 -15.96
N ALA A 40 16.36 -11.65 -15.86
CA ALA A 40 16.11 -12.54 -14.73
C ALA A 40 16.61 -11.94 -13.41
N LYS A 41 17.81 -11.33 -13.41
CA LYS A 41 18.36 -10.65 -12.21
C LYS A 41 17.51 -9.46 -11.79
N LEU A 42 17.01 -8.66 -12.73
CA LEU A 42 16.13 -7.53 -12.43
C LEU A 42 14.82 -8.01 -11.80
N LYS A 43 14.17 -9.02 -12.39
CA LYS A 43 12.93 -9.61 -11.83
C LYS A 43 13.15 -10.22 -10.45
N LEU A 44 14.28 -10.90 -10.23
CA LEU A 44 14.60 -11.47 -8.93
C LEU A 44 14.78 -10.37 -7.87
N LYS A 45 15.46 -9.28 -8.21
CA LYS A 45 15.63 -8.13 -7.31
C LYS A 45 14.29 -7.47 -6.96
N ASP A 46 13.39 -7.32 -7.93
CA ASP A 46 12.05 -6.77 -7.68
C ASP A 46 11.24 -7.68 -6.74
N LEU A 47 11.26 -8.99 -6.96
CA LEU A 47 10.61 -9.97 -6.09
C LEU A 47 11.19 -9.97 -4.67
N GLU A 48 12.52 -9.90 -4.54
CA GLU A 48 13.17 -9.75 -3.23
C GLU A 48 12.72 -8.47 -2.53
N MET A 49 12.58 -7.36 -3.26
CA MET A 49 12.10 -6.10 -2.69
C MET A 49 10.65 -6.22 -2.19
N GLN A 50 9.77 -6.83 -2.98
CA GLN A 50 8.38 -7.07 -2.60
C GLN A 50 8.27 -7.96 -1.35
N CYS A 51 9.13 -8.96 -1.20
CA CYS A 51 9.16 -9.80 0.00
C CYS A 51 9.75 -9.09 1.24
N LYS A 52 10.67 -8.13 1.03
CA LYS A 52 11.30 -7.36 2.13
C LYS A 52 10.31 -6.45 2.84
N ILE A 53 9.33 -5.89 2.15
CA ILE A 53 8.36 -4.96 2.76
C ILE A 53 7.49 -5.67 3.81
N PRO A 54 6.77 -6.77 3.51
CA PRO A 54 6.04 -7.55 4.52
C PRO A 54 6.93 -8.01 5.66
N HIS A 55 8.13 -8.54 5.35
CA HIS A 55 9.06 -9.00 6.39
C HIS A 55 9.38 -7.90 7.39
N ARG A 56 9.70 -6.69 6.90
CA ARG A 56 9.91 -5.50 7.72
C ARG A 56 8.68 -5.11 8.54
N ILE A 57 7.49 -5.14 7.93
CA ILE A 57 6.25 -4.82 8.64
C ILE A 57 6.11 -5.73 9.87
N PHE A 58 6.29 -7.04 9.70
CA PHE A 58 6.19 -8.01 10.80
C PHE A 58 7.35 -7.95 11.79
N GLU A 59 8.55 -7.57 11.35
CA GLU A 59 9.70 -7.32 12.24
C GLU A 59 9.42 -6.13 13.19
N LEU A 60 8.89 -5.04 12.65
CA LEU A 60 8.57 -3.83 13.40
C LEU A 60 7.29 -3.97 14.24
N TYR A 61 6.32 -4.71 13.71
CA TYR A 61 4.99 -4.85 14.25
C TYR A 61 4.54 -6.30 14.19
N LYS A 62 4.97 -7.08 15.18
CA LYS A 62 4.67 -8.53 15.26
C LYS A 62 3.18 -8.88 15.15
N ASN A 63 2.31 -7.97 15.59
CA ASN A 63 0.84 -8.14 15.55
C ASN A 63 0.19 -7.30 14.44
N ALA A 64 0.94 -6.92 13.41
CA ALA A 64 0.36 -6.29 12.23
C ALA A 64 -0.48 -7.30 11.44
N GLU A 65 -1.51 -6.79 10.78
CA GLU A 65 -2.29 -7.52 9.80
C GLU A 65 -2.23 -6.74 8.49
N ILE A 66 -1.67 -7.35 7.44
CA ILE A 66 -1.69 -6.76 6.10
C ILE A 66 -3.11 -6.91 5.57
N ILE A 67 -3.75 -5.78 5.28
CA ILE A 67 -5.17 -5.71 4.90
C ILE A 67 -5.34 -5.33 3.43
N GLY A 68 -4.27 -4.92 2.74
CA GLY A 68 -4.33 -4.64 1.31
C GLY A 68 -3.00 -4.24 0.69
N ILE A 69 -2.99 -4.18 -0.64
CA ILE A 69 -1.89 -3.69 -1.47
C ILE A 69 -2.48 -2.70 -2.47
N GLU A 70 -1.93 -1.50 -2.51
CA GLU A 70 -2.45 -0.39 -3.32
C GLU A 70 -1.33 0.33 -4.05
N LYS A 71 -1.69 1.08 -5.10
CA LYS A 71 -0.76 2.00 -5.76
C LYS A 71 -1.15 3.44 -5.49
N ASN A 72 -0.18 4.24 -5.05
CA ASN A 72 -0.38 5.68 -4.92
C ASN A 72 -0.30 6.39 -6.28
N LYS A 73 -0.50 7.71 -6.31
CA LYS A 73 -0.43 8.50 -7.56
C LYS A 73 0.98 8.59 -8.16
N ARG A 74 2.02 8.20 -7.42
CA ARG A 74 3.39 8.03 -7.94
C ARG A 74 3.61 6.63 -8.53
N ASN A 75 2.56 5.79 -8.61
CA ASN A 75 2.63 4.40 -9.05
C ASN A 75 3.51 3.52 -8.13
N GLU A 76 3.80 3.97 -6.91
CA GLU A 76 4.47 3.18 -5.89
C GLU A 76 3.48 2.22 -5.24
N GLU A 77 3.90 0.96 -5.12
CA GLU A 77 3.16 -0.08 -4.42
C GLU A 77 3.30 0.06 -2.90
N LEU A 78 2.16 0.07 -2.21
CA LEU A 78 2.05 0.26 -0.78
C LEU A 78 1.32 -0.93 -0.16
N PHE A 79 1.96 -1.56 0.81
CA PHE A 79 1.31 -2.50 1.70
C PHE A 79 0.55 -1.71 2.77
N VAL A 80 -0.76 -1.87 2.80
CA VAL A 80 -1.63 -1.32 3.84
C VAL A 80 -1.77 -2.36 4.94
N PHE A 81 -1.51 -1.96 6.18
CA PHE A 81 -1.63 -2.86 7.32
C PHE A 81 -2.30 -2.16 8.51
N LYS A 82 -3.04 -2.94 9.29
CA LYS A 82 -3.57 -2.49 10.58
C LYS A 82 -2.72 -3.02 11.74
N LYS A 83 -2.54 -2.19 12.76
CA LYS A 83 -1.93 -2.55 14.04
C LYS A 83 -2.91 -2.22 15.14
N ARG A 84 -3.18 -3.18 16.01
CA ARG A 84 -4.03 -2.98 17.20
C ARG A 84 -3.21 -3.05 18.48
N VAL A 85 -3.43 -2.09 19.39
CA VAL A 85 -2.85 -2.09 20.75
C VAL A 85 -3.93 -1.64 21.73
N GLY A 86 -4.53 -2.60 22.42
CA GLY A 86 -5.71 -2.35 23.25
C GLY A 86 -6.88 -1.80 22.42
N LEU A 87 -7.35 -0.61 22.78
CA LEU A 87 -8.39 0.12 22.05
C LEU A 87 -7.87 0.90 20.85
N ASN A 88 -6.55 1.06 20.70
CA ASN A 88 -5.98 1.78 19.58
C ASN A 88 -5.94 0.91 18.34
N VAL A 89 -6.36 1.49 17.21
CA VAL A 89 -6.30 0.88 15.88
C VAL A 89 -5.59 1.85 14.96
N TYR A 90 -4.50 1.38 14.35
CA TYR A 90 -3.68 2.20 13.46
C TYR A 90 -3.74 1.63 12.06
N ILE A 91 -4.10 2.45 11.08
CA ILE A 91 -3.95 2.12 9.66
C ILE A 91 -2.64 2.74 9.19
N LYS A 92 -1.73 1.91 8.70
CA LYS A 92 -0.40 2.32 8.24
C LYS A 92 -0.12 1.79 6.85
N MET A 93 0.78 2.47 6.15
CA MET A 93 1.25 2.04 4.83
C MET A 93 2.76 2.00 4.78
N CYS A 94 3.31 0.98 4.15
CA CYS A 94 4.72 0.83 3.90
C CYS A 94 4.95 0.54 2.42
N GLY A 95 5.88 1.28 1.81
CA GLY A 95 6.39 1.07 0.47
C GLY A 95 7.90 1.27 0.47
N GLU A 96 8.52 1.22 -0.71
CA GLU A 96 9.96 1.41 -0.87
C GLU A 96 10.42 2.79 -0.34
N SER A 97 9.62 3.84 -0.56
CA SER A 97 9.91 5.22 -0.13
C SER A 97 9.65 5.45 1.36
N TYR A 98 8.95 4.54 2.04
CA TYR A 98 8.48 4.71 3.42
C TYR A 98 9.15 3.73 4.38
N TRP A 99 10.47 3.57 4.24
CA TRP A 99 11.23 2.59 5.01
C TRP A 99 11.32 2.95 6.51
N ALA A 100 11.49 4.23 6.86
CA ALA A 100 11.64 4.64 8.25
C ALA A 100 10.28 4.61 8.99
N ILE A 101 10.27 4.04 10.22
CA ILE A 101 9.07 3.87 11.06
C ILE A 101 8.27 5.18 11.20
N ASN A 102 8.97 6.29 11.42
CA ASN A 102 8.37 7.60 11.67
C ASN A 102 7.89 8.29 10.38
N HIS A 103 8.25 7.76 9.21
CA HIS A 103 7.88 8.27 7.88
C HIS A 103 6.87 7.37 7.15
N MET A 104 6.14 6.49 7.85
CA MET A 104 5.01 5.77 7.26
C MET A 104 3.75 6.64 7.31
N PRO A 105 3.05 6.89 6.19
CA PRO A 105 1.75 7.55 6.23
C PRO A 105 0.74 6.69 6.99
N ARG A 106 -0.11 7.34 7.79
CA ARG A 106 -0.89 6.64 8.82
C ARG A 106 -2.10 7.43 9.31
N ILE A 107 -3.10 6.70 9.79
CA ILE A 107 -4.21 7.25 10.56
C ILE A 107 -4.17 6.63 11.97
N TYR A 108 -4.17 7.50 12.97
CA TYR A 108 -4.28 7.13 14.37
C TYR A 108 -5.74 7.15 14.79
N THR A 109 -6.22 6.03 15.31
CA THR A 109 -7.56 5.95 15.88
C THR A 109 -7.59 5.15 17.16
N ARG A 110 -8.68 5.32 17.90
CA ARG A 110 -9.02 4.55 19.08
C ARG A 110 -10.50 4.24 19.11
N ILE A 111 -10.85 3.08 19.64
CA ILE A 111 -12.24 2.68 19.89
C ILE A 111 -12.67 3.30 21.21
N LEU A 112 -13.77 4.06 21.19
CA LEU A 112 -14.44 4.59 22.38
C LEU A 112 -15.53 3.62 22.80
N GLY A 113 -15.72 3.44 24.11
CA GLY A 113 -16.77 2.58 24.66
C GLY A 113 -18.11 3.29 24.86
N GLU A 114 -19.17 2.54 25.11
CA GLU A 114 -20.53 3.07 25.30
C GLU A 114 -20.65 4.14 26.40
N GLY A 115 -19.86 4.05 27.47
CA GLY A 115 -19.83 5.02 28.57
C GLY A 115 -19.11 6.34 28.25
N HIS A 116 -18.54 6.50 27.06
CA HIS A 116 -17.91 7.75 26.64
C HIS A 116 -18.99 8.77 26.23
N SER A 117 -18.72 10.08 26.38
CA SER A 117 -19.66 11.14 25.94
C SER A 117 -19.98 11.14 24.45
N ARG A 118 -19.15 10.43 23.67
CA ARG A 118 -19.31 10.20 22.23
C ARG A 118 -19.81 8.80 21.90
N GLY A 119 -20.24 8.01 22.87
CA GLY A 119 -20.73 6.63 22.68
C GLY A 119 -19.68 5.66 22.12
N TYR A 120 -20.15 4.48 21.72
CA TYR A 120 -19.32 3.45 21.09
C TYR A 120 -19.01 3.86 19.64
N CYS A 121 -17.74 4.15 19.34
CA CYS A 121 -17.33 4.57 18.01
C CYS A 121 -15.84 4.36 17.76
N MET A 122 -15.40 4.51 16.50
CA MET A 122 -13.99 4.68 16.18
C MET A 122 -13.67 6.17 16.08
N PHE A 123 -12.78 6.66 16.93
CA PHE A 123 -12.38 8.06 16.97
C PHE A 123 -11.03 8.26 16.27
N ILE A 124 -10.98 9.21 15.33
CA ILE A 124 -9.76 9.63 14.62
C ILE A 124 -9.03 10.63 15.51
N ASP A 125 -7.86 10.23 15.99
CA ASP A 125 -6.98 11.11 16.76
C ASP A 125 -6.11 11.97 15.83
N ASP A 126 -5.58 11.39 14.74
CA ASP A 126 -4.71 12.11 13.81
C ASP A 126 -4.62 11.43 12.43
N VAL A 127 -4.45 12.23 11.37
CA VAL A 127 -4.18 11.79 10.00
C VAL A 127 -2.82 12.33 9.58
N GLN A 128 -1.78 11.50 9.70
CA GLN A 128 -0.41 11.92 9.42
C GLN A 128 -0.01 11.62 7.99
N ASN A 129 0.21 12.70 7.25
CA ASN A 129 0.71 12.68 5.88
C ASN A 129 2.20 12.97 5.85
N VAL A 130 2.95 12.08 5.21
CA VAL A 130 4.39 12.27 4.97
C VAL A 130 4.61 13.04 3.67
N ASP A 131 3.79 12.72 2.66
CA ASP A 131 3.75 13.40 1.37
C ASP A 131 2.32 13.91 1.11
N ASN A 132 2.22 15.14 0.61
CA ASN A 132 0.94 15.73 0.24
C ASN A 132 0.52 15.32 -1.18
N ASN A 133 -0.79 15.21 -1.40
CA ASN A 133 -1.44 15.09 -2.72
C ASN A 133 -1.14 13.85 -3.56
N ILE A 134 -0.44 12.84 -3.03
CA ILE A 134 -0.14 11.59 -3.75
C ILE A 134 -1.14 10.45 -3.51
N GLY A 135 -2.20 10.68 -2.73
CA GLY A 135 -3.30 9.73 -2.56
C GLY A 135 -3.19 8.81 -1.33
N ASN A 136 -2.07 8.80 -0.62
CA ASN A 136 -1.86 7.96 0.56
C ASN A 136 -2.98 8.10 1.62
N SER A 137 -3.35 9.32 2.02
CA SER A 137 -4.44 9.52 3.00
C SER A 137 -5.79 9.03 2.49
N SER A 138 -6.03 9.13 1.17
CA SER A 138 -7.25 8.59 0.58
C SER A 138 -7.27 7.06 0.62
N ILE A 139 -6.12 6.41 0.41
CA ILE A 139 -5.98 4.96 0.57
C ILE A 139 -6.25 4.59 2.02
N ALA A 140 -5.53 5.19 2.97
CA ALA A 140 -5.67 4.89 4.39
C ALA A 140 -7.11 5.08 4.90
N MET A 141 -7.82 6.12 4.45
CA MET A 141 -9.22 6.36 4.85
C MET A 141 -10.17 5.26 4.34
N LYS A 142 -9.97 4.70 3.15
CA LYS A 142 -10.77 3.57 2.67
C LYS A 142 -10.63 2.37 3.60
N TYR A 143 -9.39 2.00 3.91
CA TYR A 143 -9.11 0.86 4.79
C TYR A 143 -9.54 1.11 6.24
N LEU A 144 -9.53 2.37 6.70
CA LEU A 144 -10.11 2.74 7.99
C LEU A 144 -11.62 2.46 8.03
N ILE A 145 -12.35 2.88 7.00
CA ILE A 145 -13.81 2.67 6.92
C ILE A 145 -14.15 1.19 6.90
N GLU A 146 -13.42 0.38 6.13
CA GLU A 146 -13.63 -1.07 6.13
C GLU A 146 -13.26 -1.71 7.47
N THR A 147 -12.14 -1.29 8.08
CA THR A 147 -11.75 -1.77 9.43
C THR A 147 -12.81 -1.39 10.49
N ALA A 148 -13.41 -0.21 10.40
CA ALA A 148 -14.47 0.21 11.31
C ALA A 148 -15.73 -0.64 11.16
N LYS A 149 -16.11 -0.98 9.92
CA LYS A 149 -17.21 -1.91 9.63
C LYS A 149 -16.91 -3.32 10.14
N GLU A 150 -15.68 -3.81 9.96
CA GLU A 150 -15.24 -5.13 10.47
C GLU A 150 -15.32 -5.21 11.99
N ILE A 151 -14.91 -4.14 12.68
CA ILE A 151 -14.99 -4.05 14.14
C ILE A 151 -16.45 -3.92 14.60
N GLY A 152 -17.34 -3.45 13.73
CA GLY A 152 -18.75 -3.28 14.03
C GLY A 152 -19.05 -2.03 14.85
N VAL A 153 -18.26 -0.95 14.71
CA VAL A 153 -18.63 0.34 15.31
C VAL A 153 -19.76 1.00 14.49
N PRO A 154 -20.68 1.75 15.13
CA PRO A 154 -21.80 2.39 14.42
C PRO A 154 -21.37 3.59 13.58
N TYR A 155 -20.29 4.27 13.97
CA TYR A 155 -19.76 5.42 13.24
C TYR A 155 -18.27 5.64 13.50
N ILE A 156 -17.68 6.47 12.63
CA ILE A 156 -16.36 7.07 12.81
C ILE A 156 -16.54 8.55 13.12
N GLU A 157 -15.79 9.07 14.09
CA GLU A 157 -15.82 10.48 14.49
C GLU A 157 -14.40 11.03 14.64
N GLY A 158 -14.23 12.36 14.53
CA GLY A 158 -12.97 13.04 14.81
C GLY A 158 -13.15 14.54 14.96
N GLU A 159 -12.07 15.23 15.31
CA GLU A 159 -12.06 16.69 15.50
C GLU A 159 -11.19 17.40 14.46
N LEU A 160 -11.56 18.64 14.15
CA LEU A 160 -10.75 19.59 13.41
C LEU A 160 -10.29 20.66 14.40
N SER A 161 -9.01 20.64 14.74
CA SER A 161 -8.48 21.49 15.81
C SER A 161 -8.29 22.93 15.33
N PRO A 162 -8.13 23.89 16.26
CA PRO A 162 -7.73 25.25 15.88
C PRO A 162 -6.41 25.35 15.12
N PHE A 163 -5.50 24.39 15.29
CA PHE A 163 -4.24 24.33 14.55
C PHE A 163 -4.43 24.01 13.06
N ASP A 164 -5.54 23.35 12.73
CA ASP A 164 -5.89 22.97 11.36
C ASP A 164 -6.58 24.10 10.58
N ARG A 165 -6.77 25.28 11.20
CA ARG A 165 -7.57 26.38 10.63
C ARG A 165 -7.11 26.81 9.23
N GLY A 166 -5.80 26.84 9.00
CA GLY A 166 -5.23 27.15 7.67
C GLY A 166 -5.48 26.07 6.60
N HIS A 167 -6.08 24.94 6.99
CA HIS A 167 -6.33 23.78 6.14
C HIS A 167 -7.78 23.29 6.19
N PHE A 168 -8.69 24.01 6.84
CA PHE A 168 -10.09 23.59 7.00
C PHE A 168 -10.79 23.29 5.69
N ASP A 169 -10.63 24.09 4.64
CA ASP A 169 -11.29 23.84 3.36
C ASP A 169 -10.79 22.54 2.70
N ARG A 170 -9.48 22.29 2.80
CA ARG A 170 -8.85 21.06 2.30
C ARG A 170 -9.33 19.85 3.10
N LEU A 171 -9.39 19.95 4.43
CA LEU A 171 -9.85 18.88 5.30
C LEU A 171 -11.34 18.61 5.10
N GLU A 172 -12.16 19.66 5.02
CA GLU A 172 -13.58 19.57 4.72
C GLU A 172 -13.82 18.83 3.40
N HIS A 173 -13.12 19.22 2.33
CA HIS A 173 -13.20 18.53 1.05
C HIS A 173 -12.71 17.06 1.14
N PHE A 174 -11.60 16.82 1.86
CA PHE A 174 -11.07 15.47 2.06
C PHE A 174 -12.06 14.55 2.77
N TYR A 175 -12.67 14.99 3.88
CA TYR A 175 -13.61 14.19 4.65
C TYR A 175 -14.95 14.01 3.89
N LYS A 176 -15.48 15.07 3.26
CA LYS A 176 -16.72 14.99 2.46
C LYS A 176 -16.60 14.00 1.30
N LYS A 177 -15.42 13.86 0.69
CA LYS A 177 -15.14 12.85 -0.36
C LYS A 177 -15.47 11.42 0.10
N PHE A 178 -15.36 11.13 1.40
CA PHE A 178 -15.65 9.82 1.98
C PHE A 178 -17.03 9.75 2.66
N GLY A 179 -17.88 10.75 2.45
CA GLY A 179 -19.23 10.78 3.02
C GLY A 179 -19.31 11.30 4.46
N PHE A 180 -18.21 11.79 5.04
CA PHE A 180 -18.27 12.40 6.37
C PHE A 180 -19.08 13.69 6.32
N LYS A 181 -19.95 13.85 7.31
CA LYS A 181 -20.50 15.15 7.67
C LYS A 181 -19.42 15.95 8.40
N VAL A 182 -19.19 17.18 7.94
CA VAL A 182 -18.24 18.11 8.54
C VAL A 182 -19.03 19.28 9.13
N SER A 183 -18.73 19.65 10.37
CA SER A 183 -19.44 20.73 11.07
C SER A 183 -18.44 21.60 11.83
N PHE A 184 -18.44 22.90 11.56
CA PHE A 184 -17.61 23.87 12.25
C PHE A 184 -18.42 24.58 13.34
N ASN A 185 -17.74 25.08 14.37
CA ASN A 185 -18.35 26.01 15.31
C ASN A 185 -18.65 27.36 14.63
N LYS A 186 -19.42 28.23 15.30
CA LYS A 186 -19.90 29.52 14.75
C LYS A 186 -18.76 30.40 14.20
N GLU A 187 -17.62 30.38 14.88
CA GLU A 187 -16.45 31.20 14.54
C GLU A 187 -15.50 30.51 13.54
N ARG A 188 -15.83 29.29 13.09
CA ARG A 188 -14.98 28.44 12.25
C ARG A 188 -13.55 28.37 12.79
N THR A 189 -13.42 28.18 14.10
CA THR A 189 -12.15 28.01 14.82
C THR A 189 -11.86 26.57 15.17
N ALA A 190 -12.87 25.70 15.18
CA ALA A 190 -12.76 24.26 15.36
C ALA A 190 -13.94 23.57 14.67
N GLY A 191 -13.87 22.25 14.51
CA GLY A 191 -14.94 21.47 13.93
C GLY A 191 -14.92 20.01 14.32
N THR A 192 -15.89 19.27 13.82
CA THR A 192 -16.06 17.83 13.99
C THR A 192 -16.31 17.18 12.64
N VAL A 193 -15.91 15.94 12.51
CA VAL A 193 -16.20 15.08 11.36
C VAL A 193 -16.88 13.82 11.85
N LYS A 194 -17.95 13.38 11.18
CA LYS A 194 -18.67 12.16 11.53
C LYS A 194 -19.12 11.40 10.30
N LEU A 195 -18.91 10.09 10.28
CA LEU A 195 -19.40 9.17 9.25
C LEU A 195 -20.21 8.06 9.92
N GLU A 196 -21.52 8.04 9.65
CA GLU A 196 -22.39 6.94 10.06
C GLU A 196 -22.13 5.71 9.19
N LEU A 197 -22.04 4.53 9.80
CA LEU A 197 -21.79 3.27 9.10
C LEU A 197 -23.10 2.46 9.02
N ASN A 198 -23.68 2.41 7.82
CA ASN A 198 -24.98 1.76 7.55
C ASN A 198 -25.01 0.23 7.78
N ASN A 199 -23.92 -0.37 8.25
CA ASN A 199 -23.81 -1.80 8.53
C ASN A 199 -23.96 -2.16 10.01
N PHE A 200 -24.33 -1.21 10.88
CA PHE A 200 -24.72 -1.56 12.25
C PHE A 200 -26.08 -2.26 12.24
N LYS A 201 -26.09 -3.53 11.79
CA LYS A 201 -27.08 -4.47 12.29
C LYS A 201 -26.78 -4.58 13.78
N SER A 202 -27.72 -4.14 14.60
CA SER A 202 -27.79 -4.53 15.99
C SER A 202 -27.75 -6.06 16.03
N ASN A 203 -26.57 -6.66 16.19
CA ASN A 203 -26.46 -8.02 16.71
C ASN A 203 -26.69 -7.99 18.23
N ILE A 204 -27.74 -7.28 18.63
CA ILE A 204 -28.35 -7.43 19.92
C ILE A 204 -29.43 -8.49 19.69
N TYR A 205 -29.23 -9.62 20.37
CA TYR A 205 -30.02 -10.86 20.42
C TYR A 205 -29.74 -11.93 19.34
N LYS A 206 -28.90 -12.92 19.70
CA LYS A 206 -29.33 -14.31 19.92
C LYS A 206 -28.21 -15.17 20.55
N GLU A 207 -28.46 -15.59 21.78
CA GLU A 207 -28.09 -16.87 22.42
C GLU A 207 -26.60 -17.29 22.45
N VAL A 208 -26.00 -17.27 23.65
CA VAL A 208 -25.80 -18.46 24.52
C VAL A 208 -25.99 -18.03 25.97
#